data_AF-A0A379W3R3-F1
#
_entry.id   AF-A0A379W3R3-F1
#
_cell.length_a   1.000
_cell.length_b   1.000
_cell.length_c   1.000
_cell.angle_alpha   90.00
_cell.angle_beta   90.00
_cell.angle_gamma   90.00
#
_symmetry.space_group_name_H-M   'P 1'
#
loop_
_entity.id
_entity.type
_entity.pdbx_description
1 polymer ?
#
loop_
_entity_poly.entity_id
_entity_poly.type
_entity_poly.pdbx_seq_one_letter_code
_entity_poly.pdbx_strand_id
1 'polypeptide(L)' 'MLNLNTLRQQQIPVMTEYRAQIPFHILAKPIGPACNLACRYCYYPQGETP' A
#
# COMPACT_ATOMS: atom_id res chain seq x y z
N MET A 1 -19.62 12.00 -0.47
CA MET A 1 -18.77 11.95 -1.68
C MET A 1 -17.33 12.22 -1.26
N LEU A 2 -16.40 11.35 -1.62
CA LEU A 2 -14.98 11.54 -1.28
C LEU A 2 -14.37 12.57 -2.23
N ASN A 3 -13.86 13.67 -1.67
CA ASN A 3 -13.16 14.71 -2.42
C ASN A 3 -11.69 14.32 -2.57
N LEU A 4 -11.18 14.31 -3.81
CA LEU A 4 -9.82 13.88 -4.13
C LEU A 4 -8.75 14.74 -3.43
N ASN A 5 -8.99 16.03 -3.22
CA ASN A 5 -8.05 16.92 -2.55
C ASN A 5 -7.94 16.60 -1.06
N THR A 6 -9.05 16.23 -0.41
CA THR A 6 -9.07 15.83 1.00
C THR A 6 -8.31 14.52 1.22
N LEU A 7 -8.43 13.55 0.31
CA LEU A 7 -7.69 12.28 0.38
C LEU A 7 -6.17 12.47 0.26
N ARG A 8 -5.72 13.41 -0.57
CA ARG A 8 -4.29 13.73 -0.71
C ARG A 8 -3.68 14.30 0.56
N GLN A 9 -4.45 15.03 1.37
CA GLN A 9 -4.00 15.57 2.64
C GLN A 9 -3.77 14.49 3.72
N GLN A 10 -4.42 13.32 3.57
CA GLN A 10 -4.31 12.20 4.51
C GLN A 10 -3.21 11.20 4.12
N GLN A 11 -2.57 11.38 2.97
CA GLN A 11 -1.41 10.56 2.62
C GLN A 11 -0.27 10.87 3.60
N ILE A 12 0.41 9.82 4.06
CA ILE A 12 1.49 9.90 5.06
C ILE A 12 2.43 11.07 4.69
N PRO A 13 2.59 12.09 5.53
CA PRO A 13 3.48 13.20 5.25
C PRO A 13 4.91 12.65 5.24
N VAL A 14 5.52 12.57 4.06
CA VAL A 14 6.91 12.15 3.91
C VAL A 14 7.78 13.31 4.41
N MET A 15 8.15 13.26 5.69
CA MET A 15 9.22 14.09 6.23
C MET A 15 10.55 13.62 5.63
N THR A 16 10.94 14.15 4.47
CA THR A 16 12.32 14.36 4.03
C THR A 16 12.36 14.89 2.59
N GLU A 17 13.27 15.83 2.32
CA GLU A 17 13.49 16.51 1.03
C GLU A 17 13.94 15.60 -0.13
N TYR A 18 14.05 14.29 0.08
CA TYR A 18 14.45 13.34 -0.97
C TYR A 18 13.25 12.94 -1.84
N ARG A 19 12.79 13.88 -2.67
CA ARG A 19 11.99 13.52 -3.85
C ARG A 19 12.95 13.04 -4.93
N ALA A 20 12.62 11.92 -5.58
CA ALA A 20 13.40 11.54 -6.75
C ALA A 20 13.30 12.63 -7.81
N GLN A 21 14.39 12.81 -8.55
CA GLN A 21 14.49 13.80 -9.63
C GLN A 21 13.46 13.55 -10.74
N ILE A 22 12.98 12.30 -10.87
CA ILE A 22 11.98 11.87 -11.86
C ILE A 22 10.79 11.27 -11.10
N PRO A 23 9.53 11.62 -11.44
CA PRO A 23 8.36 11.00 -10.84
C PRO A 23 8.35 9.49 -11.02
N PHE A 24 8.10 8.77 -9.94
CA PHE A 24 7.96 7.32 -9.93
C PHE A 24 6.90 6.94 -8.89
N HIS A 25 6.27 5.80 -9.10
CA HIS A 25 5.26 5.27 -8.19
C HIS A 25 5.76 3.93 -7.62
N ILE A 26 5.73 3.80 -6.30
CA ILE A 26 6.01 2.55 -5.60
C ILE A 26 4.71 1.98 -5.04
N LEU A 27 4.50 0.68 -5.24
CA LEU A 27 3.53 -0.10 -4.50
C LEU A 27 4.30 -1.07 -3.59
N ALA A 28 4.27 -0.82 -2.28
CA ALA A 28 4.94 -1.65 -1.30
C ALA A 28 3.94 -2.51 -0.54
N LYS A 29 4.29 -3.78 -0.30
CA LYS A 29 3.59 -4.69 0.60
C LYS A 29 4.49 -4.99 1.80
N PRO A 30 4.41 -4.20 2.88
CA PRO A 30 5.38 -4.28 3.98
C PRO A 30 5.39 -5.66 4.67
N ILE A 31 4.28 -6.39 4.63
CA ILE A 31 4.15 -7.75 5.17
C ILE A 31 3.94 -8.81 4.07
N GLY A 32 4.35 -8.51 2.83
CA GLY A 32 4.13 -9.39 1.69
C GLY A 32 2.64 -9.65 1.40
N PRO A 33 2.26 -10.84 0.94
CA PRO A 33 0.88 -11.19 0.60
C PRO A 33 0.02 -11.62 1.80
N ALA A 34 0.56 -11.55 3.03
CA ALA A 34 -0.12 -12.02 4.23
C ALA A 34 -1.45 -11.27 4.48
N CYS A 35 -2.50 -12.02 4.85
CA CYS A 35 -3.82 -11.49 5.15
C CYS A 35 -4.44 -12.23 6.36
N ASN A 36 -5.04 -11.49 7.30
CA ASN A 36 -5.63 -12.04 8.52
C ASN A 36 -7.13 -12.42 8.40
N LEU A 37 -7.74 -12.16 7.24
CA LEU A 37 -9.19 -12.32 7.05
C LEU A 37 -9.59 -13.67 6.42
N ALA A 38 -8.62 -14.55 6.14
CA ALA A 38 -8.82 -15.89 5.55
C ALA A 38 -9.85 -15.91 4.39
N CYS A 39 -9.75 -14.92 3.48
CA CYS A 39 -10.79 -14.69 2.49
C CYS A 39 -10.89 -15.85 1.50
N ARG A 40 -12.11 -16.33 1.24
CA ARG A 40 -12.39 -17.39 0.23
C ARG A 40 -12.02 -17.02 -1.20
N TYR A 41 -11.83 -15.74 -1.47
CA TYR A 41 -11.55 -15.19 -2.79
C TYR A 41 -10.19 -14.45 -2.84
N CYS A 42 -9.35 -14.57 -1.81
CA CYS A 42 -8.01 -13.97 -1.86
C CYS A 42 -7.15 -14.75 -2.85
N TYR A 43 -6.70 -14.07 -3.91
CA TYR A 43 -5.80 -14.65 -4.91
C TYR A 43 -4.30 -14.39 -4.59
N TYR A 44 -4.00 -13.67 -3.51
CA TYR A 44 -2.60 -13.47 -3.11
C TYR A 44 -2.04 -14.76 -2.50
N PRO A 45 -0.85 -15.22 -2.94
CA PRO A 45 -0.23 -16.43 -2.40
C PRO A 45 -0.11 -16.32 -0.89
N GLN A 46 -0.70 -17.25 -0.15
CA GLN A 46 -0.47 -17.36 1.28
C GLN A 46 0.74 -18.29 1.47
N GLY A 47 1.52 -18.09 2.54
CA GLY A 47 2.58 -19.04 2.88
C GLY A 47 1.98 -20.44 3.05
N GLU A 48 2.71 -21.47 2.64
CA GLU A 48 2.29 -22.87 2.81
C GLU A 48 1.91 -23.11 4.27
N THR A 49 0.65 -23.50 4.51
CA THR A 49 0.33 -24.27 5.72
C THR A 49 1.07 -25.61 5.60
N PRO A 50 1.80 -26.06 6.62
CA PRO A 50 2.35 -27.42 6.65
C PRO A 50 1.25 -28.48 6.48
#